data_AF-A0AAV6TXR3-F1
#
_entry.id   AF-A0AAV6TXR3-F1
#
_cell.length_a   1.000
_cell.length_b   1.000
_cell.length_c   1.000
_cell.angle_alpha   90.00
_cell.angle_beta   90.00
_cell.angle_gamma   90.00
#
_symmetry.space_group_name_H-M   'P 1'
#
loop_
_entity.id
_entity.type
_entity.pdbx_description
1 polymer ?
#
loop_
_entity_poly.entity_id
_entity_poly.type
_entity_poly.pdbx_seq_one_letter_code
_entity_poly.pdbx_strand_id
1 'polypeptide(L)'
;MTDITTEDIEQLLTLFAKKGQYDATRTGEQINYEIHRKCEELFEKDYICCIIDNDKGSLSPNYPSQIIVPVEEKSFLPKDVDFLNGTSCDTKGFFDALKFKEIAAKSNVARCRLRFPAPVILCKGKFVCRSSTLACGGEMLFRDMSGIFNSVATESDVYSRNSAYFTDMRSQDIKLLKELSVNYICDLMVENKKVKFGLKVSSSEKVDKENRYCEFKIVQLPYPGCEFFKKFKDSNYVAEGLKFDWEQNYVDSSLTLPSDSVASTLGIHWSSYKLWDLVKLTQNYLKLLVTYITEGTSSILIHCISGWDRTPLFISLLRMTLWADGRIHTSLSAVEMAYLTLAYDWYLFGHDLPSRLKVGEEILFFCFEFLKFISSEEFSSKKKCRERKISSNCTETALDILI
;
A
#
# COMPACT_ATOMS: atom_id res chain seq x y z
N MET A 1 -19.23 -11.37 17.20
CA MET A 1 -18.67 -10.27 16.41
C MET A 1 -18.78 -9.03 17.27
N THR A 2 -17.66 -8.39 17.56
CA THR A 2 -17.66 -7.24 18.46
C THR A 2 -17.87 -6.00 17.61
N ASP A 3 -18.96 -5.27 17.81
CA ASP A 3 -19.20 -4.04 17.06
C ASP A 3 -18.10 -3.03 17.38
N ILE A 4 -17.43 -2.51 16.34
CA ILE A 4 -16.38 -1.50 16.50
C ILE A 4 -17.05 -0.16 16.78
N THR A 5 -16.61 0.49 17.86
CA THR A 5 -17.08 1.79 18.30
C THR A 5 -16.03 2.88 18.09
N THR A 6 -16.42 4.14 18.25
CA THR A 6 -15.47 5.27 18.24
C THR A 6 -14.45 5.16 19.37
N GLU A 7 -14.83 4.57 20.51
CA GLU A 7 -13.93 4.36 21.63
C GLU A 7 -12.81 3.36 21.31
N ASP A 8 -13.08 2.35 20.48
CA ASP A 8 -12.03 1.46 19.98
C ASP A 8 -10.98 2.20 19.13
N ILE A 9 -11.41 3.21 18.36
CA ILE A 9 -10.51 4.06 17.57
C ILE A 9 -9.66 4.94 18.49
N GLU A 10 -10.27 5.57 19.50
CA GLU A 10 -9.57 6.41 20.48
C GLU A 10 -8.52 5.60 21.28
N GLN A 11 -8.89 4.39 21.71
CA GLN A 11 -7.98 3.48 22.39
C GLN A 11 -6.82 3.05 21.48
N LEU A 12 -7.10 2.73 20.22
CA LEU A 12 -6.09 2.40 19.23
C LEU A 12 -5.13 3.57 18.96
N LEU A 13 -5.64 4.79 18.76
CA LEU A 13 -4.81 5.99 18.58
C LEU A 13 -3.94 6.26 19.82
N THR A 14 -4.51 6.13 21.02
CA THR A 14 -3.78 6.31 22.27
C THR A 14 -2.65 5.29 22.41
N LEU A 15 -2.92 4.04 22.05
CA LEU A 15 -1.91 2.99 22.02
C LEU A 15 -0.82 3.32 20.98
N PHE A 16 -1.23 3.67 19.77
CA PHE A 16 -0.35 3.90 18.63
C PHE A 16 0.55 5.13 18.82
N ALA A 17 0.06 6.19 19.46
CA ALA A 17 0.85 7.37 19.77
C ALA A 17 1.90 7.13 20.88
N LYS A 18 1.73 6.07 21.69
CA LYS A 18 2.63 5.73 22.80
C LYS A 18 3.57 4.58 22.46
N LYS A 19 3.07 3.55 21.79
CA LYS A 19 3.86 2.42 21.31
C LYS A 19 4.60 2.86 20.05
N GLY A 20 5.92 2.70 20.07
CA GLY A 20 6.74 2.87 18.87
C GLY A 20 6.25 1.98 17.72
N GLN A 21 6.97 2.03 16.60
CA GLN A 21 6.77 1.12 15.47
C GLN A 21 6.44 -0.32 15.89
N TYR A 22 5.34 -0.86 15.33
CA TYR A 22 4.96 -2.26 15.51
C TYR A 22 6.11 -3.18 15.07
N ASP A 23 6.37 -4.21 15.88
CA ASP A 23 7.48 -5.14 15.71
C ASP A 23 7.02 -6.54 16.13
N ALA A 24 6.83 -7.42 15.15
CA ALA A 24 6.35 -8.79 15.36
C ALA A 24 7.34 -9.66 16.17
N THR A 25 8.60 -9.25 16.33
CA THR A 25 9.59 -9.98 17.16
C THR A 25 9.35 -9.79 18.65
N ARG A 26 8.64 -8.72 19.04
CA ARG A 26 8.33 -8.41 20.42
C ARG A 26 7.10 -9.22 20.85
N THR A 27 7.37 -10.41 21.40
CA THR A 27 6.34 -11.35 21.83
C THR A 27 5.49 -10.81 22.98
N GLY A 28 4.19 -11.16 23.02
CA GLY A 28 3.42 -11.21 24.27
C GLY A 28 2.47 -10.05 24.58
N GLU A 29 2.17 -9.18 23.62
CA GLU A 29 1.20 -8.10 23.85
C GLU A 29 -0.21 -8.54 23.42
N GLN A 30 -1.01 -9.00 24.39
CA GLN A 30 -2.42 -9.40 24.21
C GLN A 30 -3.23 -8.40 23.37
N ILE A 31 -2.96 -7.11 23.52
CA ILE A 31 -3.61 -6.03 22.77
C ILE A 31 -3.35 -6.11 21.25
N ASN A 32 -2.17 -6.57 20.81
CA ASN A 32 -1.86 -6.68 19.39
C ASN A 32 -2.65 -7.83 18.75
N TYR A 33 -2.86 -8.92 19.50
CA TYR A 33 -3.72 -10.02 19.08
C TYR A 33 -5.18 -9.57 18.98
N GLU A 34 -5.67 -8.77 19.93
CA GLU A 34 -7.04 -8.24 19.88
C GLU A 34 -7.26 -7.28 18.69
N ILE A 35 -6.30 -6.40 18.42
CA ILE A 35 -6.35 -5.50 17.26
C ILE A 35 -6.35 -6.30 15.96
N HIS A 36 -5.48 -7.32 15.86
CA HIS A 36 -5.41 -8.20 14.70
C HIS A 36 -6.72 -8.98 14.49
N ARG A 37 -7.26 -9.62 15.55
CA ARG A 37 -8.53 -10.35 15.50
C ARG A 37 -9.69 -9.46 15.04
N LYS A 38 -9.75 -8.22 15.53
CA LYS A 38 -10.73 -7.23 15.04
C LYS A 38 -10.57 -6.97 13.54
N CYS A 39 -9.34 -6.82 13.04
CA CYS A 39 -9.11 -6.66 11.59
C CYS A 39 -9.56 -7.89 10.81
N GLU A 40 -9.25 -9.10 11.29
CA GLU A 40 -9.68 -10.37 10.69
C GLU A 40 -11.21 -10.45 10.60
N GLU A 41 -11.91 -10.23 11.71
CA GLU A 41 -13.38 -10.20 11.75
C GLU A 41 -13.96 -9.20 10.73
N LEU A 42 -13.35 -8.03 10.55
CA LEU A 42 -13.79 -7.03 9.57
C LEU A 42 -13.56 -7.48 8.12
N PHE A 43 -12.40 -8.07 7.80
CA PHE A 43 -12.14 -8.64 6.47
C PHE A 43 -13.11 -9.79 6.17
N GLU A 44 -13.36 -10.67 7.14
CA GLU A 44 -14.25 -11.82 6.98
C GLU A 44 -15.70 -11.45 6.72
N LYS A 45 -16.14 -10.20 6.96
CA LYS A 45 -17.51 -9.81 6.59
C LYS A 45 -17.74 -9.85 5.08
N ASP A 46 -16.77 -9.43 4.27
CA ASP A 46 -16.90 -9.33 2.81
C ASP A 46 -15.98 -10.27 2.02
N TYR A 47 -15.05 -10.97 2.69
CA TYR A 47 -14.05 -11.82 2.02
C TYR A 47 -13.95 -13.23 2.61
N ILE A 48 -13.53 -14.17 1.78
CA ILE A 48 -12.85 -15.38 2.23
C ILE A 48 -11.37 -15.01 2.40
N CYS A 49 -10.83 -15.25 3.58
CA CYS A 49 -9.47 -14.87 3.93
C CYS A 49 -8.59 -16.09 4.14
N CYS A 50 -7.32 -15.93 3.76
CA CYS A 50 -6.24 -16.80 4.17
C CYS A 50 -5.36 -16.05 5.18
N ILE A 51 -5.01 -16.71 6.28
CA ILE A 51 -4.12 -16.16 7.30
C ILE A 51 -2.72 -16.74 7.11
N ILE A 52 -1.78 -15.89 6.73
CA ILE A 52 -0.37 -16.27 6.58
C ILE A 52 0.34 -16.00 7.90
N ASP A 53 0.76 -17.07 8.55
CA ASP A 53 1.50 -17.00 9.79
C ASP A 53 2.90 -16.37 9.59
N ASN A 54 3.18 -15.33 10.38
CA ASN A 54 4.43 -14.58 10.46
C ASN A 54 4.91 -14.59 11.93
N ASP A 55 4.87 -15.77 12.57
CA ASP A 55 5.28 -15.96 13.96
C ASP A 55 6.65 -15.32 14.22
N LYS A 56 6.71 -14.51 15.27
CA LYS A 56 7.89 -13.74 15.70
C LYS A 56 8.56 -12.92 14.58
N GLY A 57 7.80 -12.52 13.55
CA GLY A 57 8.34 -11.79 12.41
C GLY A 57 9.19 -12.62 11.46
N SER A 58 9.01 -13.94 11.43
CA SER A 58 9.80 -14.88 10.62
C SER A 58 9.82 -14.57 9.12
N LEU A 59 8.73 -14.02 8.57
CA LEU A 59 8.69 -13.51 7.19
C LEU A 59 9.12 -12.05 7.14
N SER A 60 8.60 -11.23 8.05
CA SER A 60 9.01 -9.84 8.22
C SER A 60 8.71 -9.34 9.63
N PRO A 61 9.69 -8.78 10.36
CA PRO A 61 9.45 -8.22 11.69
C PRO A 61 8.57 -6.96 11.64
N ASN A 62 8.45 -6.33 10.47
CA ASN A 62 7.69 -5.08 10.27
C ASN A 62 6.28 -5.32 9.70
N TYR A 63 5.86 -6.57 9.56
CA TYR A 63 4.51 -6.98 9.17
C TYR A 63 3.78 -7.59 10.35
N PRO A 64 2.43 -7.60 10.35
CA PRO A 64 1.65 -8.23 11.41
C PRO A 64 2.08 -9.68 11.64
N SER A 65 1.99 -10.18 12.88
CA SER A 65 2.28 -11.58 13.24
C SER A 65 1.41 -12.59 12.48
N GLN A 66 0.26 -12.15 11.98
CA GLN A 66 -0.62 -12.90 11.10
C GLN A 66 -1.06 -11.97 9.95
N ILE A 67 -0.69 -12.31 8.73
CA ILE A 67 -0.99 -11.48 7.55
C ILE A 67 -2.30 -11.95 6.96
N ILE A 68 -3.30 -11.07 6.95
CA ILE A 68 -4.63 -11.34 6.38
C ILE A 68 -4.54 -11.12 4.86
N VAL A 69 -4.78 -12.19 4.10
CA VAL A 69 -4.84 -12.17 2.63
C VAL A 69 -6.29 -12.43 2.20
N PRO A 70 -7.02 -11.43 1.68
CA PRO A 70 -8.35 -11.68 1.10
C PRO A 70 -8.19 -12.44 -0.22
N VAL A 71 -8.65 -13.69 -0.29
CA VAL A 71 -8.45 -14.57 -1.47
C VAL A 71 -9.65 -14.61 -2.41
N GLU A 72 -10.85 -14.35 -1.89
CA GLU A 72 -12.09 -14.33 -2.67
C GLU A 72 -13.08 -13.31 -2.07
N GLU A 73 -13.81 -12.61 -2.94
CA GLU A 73 -14.92 -11.73 -2.55
C GLU A 73 -16.17 -12.57 -2.28
N LYS A 74 -16.81 -12.40 -1.13
CA LYS A 74 -18.07 -13.07 -0.83
C LYS A 74 -19.15 -12.52 -1.75
N SER A 75 -19.74 -13.39 -2.59
CA SER A 75 -20.91 -13.01 -3.37
C SER A 75 -22.13 -12.92 -2.46
N PHE A 76 -22.59 -11.70 -2.18
CA PHE A 76 -23.92 -11.49 -1.61
C PHE A 76 -24.97 -11.63 -2.73
N LEU A 77 -25.09 -12.81 -3.33
CA LEU A 77 -26.30 -13.13 -4.07
C LEU A 77 -27.45 -13.25 -3.05
N PRO A 78 -28.60 -12.59 -3.26
CA PRO A 78 -29.81 -12.93 -2.53
C PRO A 78 -30.07 -14.43 -2.74
N LYS A 79 -30.47 -15.13 -1.69
CA LYS A 79 -30.73 -16.59 -1.68
C LYS A 79 -31.87 -17.07 -2.59
N ASP A 80 -32.35 -16.26 -3.54
CA ASP A 80 -33.49 -16.57 -4.38
C ASP A 80 -33.19 -16.33 -5.87
N VAL A 81 -32.32 -17.17 -6.47
CA VAL A 81 -32.55 -17.59 -7.86
C VAL A 81 -31.96 -18.98 -8.08
N ASP A 82 -32.83 -19.99 -8.13
CA ASP A 82 -32.52 -21.30 -8.69
C ASP A 82 -32.13 -21.12 -10.16
N PHE A 83 -30.84 -21.22 -10.46
CA PHE A 83 -30.36 -21.46 -11.83
C PHE A 83 -29.66 -22.82 -11.90
N LEU A 84 -30.49 -23.85 -12.08
CA LEU A 84 -30.13 -24.98 -12.90
C LEU A 84 -29.84 -24.46 -14.32
N ASN A 85 -28.57 -24.34 -14.69
CA ASN A 85 -28.04 -24.85 -15.96
C ASN A 85 -26.55 -24.49 -16.06
N GLY A 86 -25.74 -25.55 -16.18
CA GLY A 86 -24.30 -25.46 -16.25
C GLY A 86 -23.81 -24.72 -17.49
N THR A 87 -22.90 -23.80 -17.26
CA THR A 87 -21.71 -23.64 -18.11
C THR A 87 -20.54 -23.53 -17.16
N SER A 88 -19.61 -24.48 -17.23
CA SER A 88 -18.40 -24.53 -16.41
C SER A 88 -17.62 -23.22 -16.54
N CYS A 89 -17.69 -22.37 -15.53
CA CYS A 89 -16.76 -21.27 -15.38
C CYS A 89 -15.43 -21.87 -14.91
N ASP A 90 -14.38 -21.71 -15.72
CA ASP A 90 -13.03 -22.12 -15.42
C ASP A 90 -12.65 -21.68 -14.00
N THR A 91 -12.50 -22.66 -13.10
CA THR A 91 -12.01 -22.45 -11.74
C THR A 91 -10.58 -21.97 -11.82
N LYS A 92 -10.38 -20.64 -11.84
CA LYS A 92 -9.09 -20.01 -11.56
C LYS A 92 -8.58 -20.56 -10.22
N GLY A 93 -7.35 -21.06 -10.24
CA GLY A 93 -6.75 -21.79 -9.11
C GLY A 93 -6.87 -21.03 -7.80
N PHE A 94 -7.27 -21.75 -6.75
CA PHE A 94 -7.26 -21.27 -5.37
C PHE A 94 -5.90 -20.67 -5.02
N PHE A 95 -5.89 -19.57 -4.26
CA PHE A 95 -4.66 -18.98 -3.71
C PHE A 95 -3.94 -20.01 -2.84
N ASP A 96 -2.72 -20.40 -3.23
CA ASP A 96 -1.92 -21.38 -2.49
C ASP A 96 -1.13 -20.68 -1.38
N ALA A 97 -1.68 -20.72 -0.17
CA ALA A 97 -1.12 -20.12 1.03
C ALA A 97 0.29 -20.64 1.38
N LEU A 98 0.52 -21.94 1.21
CA LEU A 98 1.78 -22.58 1.55
C LEU A 98 2.86 -22.15 0.56
N LYS A 99 2.56 -22.23 -0.73
CA LYS A 99 3.44 -21.75 -1.79
C LYS A 99 3.73 -20.26 -1.65
N PHE A 100 2.72 -19.44 -1.35
CA PHE A 100 2.91 -18.01 -1.07
C PHE A 100 3.88 -17.80 0.10
N LYS A 101 3.66 -18.47 1.24
CA LYS A 101 4.52 -18.34 2.43
C LYS A 101 5.97 -18.76 2.12
N GLU A 102 6.17 -19.85 1.38
CA GLU A 102 7.49 -20.30 0.96
C GLU A 102 8.23 -19.30 0.06
N ILE A 103 7.54 -18.73 -0.93
CA ILE A 103 8.15 -17.73 -1.82
C ILE A 103 8.38 -16.42 -1.06
N ALA A 104 7.44 -16.00 -0.20
CA ALA A 104 7.58 -14.82 0.66
C ALA A 104 8.82 -14.90 1.56
N ALA A 105 9.04 -16.05 2.22
CA ALA A 105 10.21 -16.29 3.06
C ALA A 105 11.54 -16.17 2.30
N LYS A 106 11.57 -16.55 1.02
CA LYS A 106 12.77 -16.46 0.16
C LYS A 106 12.96 -15.09 -0.48
N SER A 107 11.88 -14.34 -0.69
CA SER A 107 11.89 -13.04 -1.38
C SER A 107 12.14 -11.85 -0.45
N ASN A 108 11.85 -11.97 0.84
CA ASN A 108 11.84 -10.86 1.79
C ASN A 108 13.16 -10.05 1.82
N VAL A 109 14.32 -10.71 1.72
CA VAL A 109 15.63 -10.07 1.77
C VAL A 109 15.89 -9.15 0.58
N ALA A 110 15.22 -9.36 -0.54
CA ALA A 110 15.34 -8.49 -1.70
C ALA A 110 14.81 -7.07 -1.42
N ARG A 111 13.93 -6.88 -0.44
CA ARG A 111 13.31 -5.58 -0.17
C ARG A 111 13.76 -4.99 1.16
N CYS A 112 13.77 -3.66 1.21
CA CYS A 112 14.13 -2.95 2.43
C CYS A 112 13.27 -3.44 3.61
N ARG A 113 13.85 -3.47 4.81
CA ARG A 113 13.14 -3.89 6.04
C ARG A 113 12.47 -5.28 5.98
N LEU A 114 12.89 -6.16 5.06
CA LEU A 114 12.27 -7.47 4.82
C LEU A 114 10.80 -7.37 4.41
N ARG A 115 10.37 -6.25 3.82
CA ARG A 115 8.95 -6.02 3.49
C ARG A 115 8.65 -6.56 2.10
N PHE A 116 8.48 -7.87 1.96
CA PHE A 116 8.06 -8.50 0.70
C PHE A 116 6.70 -7.98 0.21
N PRO A 117 6.34 -8.11 -1.08
CA PRO A 117 5.01 -7.75 -1.58
C PRO A 117 3.88 -8.49 -0.83
N ALA A 118 3.10 -7.74 -0.03
CA ALA A 118 1.97 -8.28 0.73
C ALA A 118 0.65 -7.82 0.10
N PRO A 119 -0.25 -8.74 -0.33
CA PRO A 119 -1.59 -8.38 -0.81
C PRO A 119 -2.47 -7.92 0.37
N VAL A 120 -3.05 -6.72 0.28
CA VAL A 120 -3.82 -6.10 1.39
C VAL A 120 -5.21 -5.61 1.02
N ILE A 121 -5.52 -5.56 -0.28
CA ILE A 121 -6.85 -5.28 -0.82
C ILE A 121 -7.07 -6.25 -1.98
N LEU A 122 -8.26 -6.86 -2.04
CA LEU A 122 -8.76 -7.60 -3.20
C LEU A 122 -9.95 -6.84 -3.79
N CYS A 123 -9.88 -6.54 -5.08
CA CYS A 123 -10.96 -5.87 -5.81
C CYS A 123 -11.10 -6.46 -7.22
N LYS A 124 -12.25 -7.06 -7.52
CA LYS A 124 -12.55 -7.77 -8.76
C LYS A 124 -11.48 -8.81 -9.11
N GLY A 125 -11.08 -9.61 -8.12
CA GLY A 125 -10.07 -10.65 -8.29
C GLY A 125 -8.64 -10.14 -8.56
N LYS A 126 -8.35 -8.87 -8.29
CA LYS A 126 -7.02 -8.27 -8.42
C LYS A 126 -6.52 -7.77 -7.07
N PHE A 127 -5.24 -7.97 -6.81
CA PHE A 127 -4.61 -7.51 -5.58
C PHE A 127 -4.10 -6.07 -5.71
N VAL A 128 -4.25 -5.31 -4.62
CA VAL A 128 -3.36 -4.21 -4.30
C VAL A 128 -2.35 -4.72 -3.28
N CYS A 129 -1.10 -4.82 -3.71
CA CYS A 129 0.01 -5.22 -2.88
C CYS A 129 0.71 -3.98 -2.32
N ARG A 130 1.27 -4.12 -1.12
CA ARG A 130 2.12 -3.10 -0.51
C ARG A 130 3.50 -3.66 -0.18
N SER A 131 4.49 -2.79 -0.22
CA SER A 131 5.88 -3.18 0.06
C SER A 131 6.76 -1.96 0.35
N SER A 132 8.05 -2.22 0.58
CA SER A 132 9.13 -1.25 0.46
C SER A 132 9.80 -1.36 -0.91
N THR A 133 10.76 -0.48 -1.21
CA THR A 133 11.62 -0.60 -2.39
C THR A 133 12.66 -1.72 -2.21
N LEU A 134 13.53 -1.89 -3.21
CA LEU A 134 14.58 -2.90 -3.21
C LEU A 134 15.71 -2.55 -2.23
N ALA A 135 16.13 -3.54 -1.44
CA ALA A 135 17.30 -3.48 -0.57
C ALA A 135 18.58 -3.35 -1.41
N CYS A 136 19.58 -2.61 -0.94
CA CYS A 136 20.91 -2.67 -1.56
C CYS A 136 21.65 -3.97 -1.19
N GLY A 137 22.67 -4.35 -1.97
CA GLY A 137 23.48 -5.54 -1.70
C GLY A 137 24.12 -5.54 -0.31
N GLY A 138 24.52 -4.37 0.21
CA GLY A 138 25.00 -4.25 1.60
C GLY A 138 23.93 -4.59 2.64
N GLU A 139 22.67 -4.17 2.44
CA GLU A 139 21.56 -4.53 3.32
C GLU A 139 21.23 -6.03 3.21
N MET A 140 21.31 -6.61 2.01
CA MET A 140 21.09 -8.04 1.77
C MET A 140 22.15 -8.91 2.47
N LEU A 141 23.44 -8.55 2.32
CA LEU A 141 24.53 -9.31 2.94
C LEU A 141 24.58 -9.16 4.46
N PHE A 142 24.31 -7.97 4.99
CA PHE A 142 24.25 -7.78 6.44
C PHE A 142 23.21 -8.69 7.10
N ARG A 143 22.13 -9.03 6.38
CA ARG A 143 21.07 -9.92 6.86
C ARG A 143 21.42 -11.39 6.76
N ASP A 144 22.12 -11.78 5.70
CA ASP A 144 22.62 -13.13 5.51
C ASP A 144 23.71 -13.48 6.55
N MET A 145 24.50 -12.48 6.94
CA MET A 145 25.67 -12.60 7.81
C MET A 145 25.44 -12.04 9.23
N SER A 146 24.34 -12.41 9.90
CA SER A 146 24.11 -12.08 11.32
C SER A 146 25.09 -12.77 12.30
N GLY A 147 26.39 -12.89 11.94
CA GLY A 147 27.40 -13.60 12.71
C GLY A 147 28.87 -13.15 12.57
N ILE A 148 29.33 -12.44 11.53
CA ILE A 148 30.76 -12.05 11.44
C ILE A 148 30.93 -10.72 10.71
N PHE A 149 31.14 -9.62 11.45
CA PHE A 149 31.72 -8.40 10.87
C PHE A 149 33.22 -8.43 11.13
N ASN A 150 33.97 -8.82 10.10
CA ASN A 150 35.37 -8.43 9.93
C ASN A 150 35.63 -8.39 8.43
N SER A 151 35.75 -7.19 7.85
CA SER A 151 36.86 -6.84 6.96
C SER A 151 36.58 -5.66 6.05
N VAL A 152 37.68 -5.00 5.74
CA VAL A 152 37.91 -3.76 5.00
C VAL A 152 37.74 -3.96 3.49
N ALA A 153 36.59 -4.48 3.03
CA ALA A 153 36.32 -4.71 1.62
C ALA A 153 35.52 -3.55 0.98
N THR A 154 35.88 -3.16 -0.25
CA THR A 154 35.15 -2.14 -1.01
C THR A 154 33.81 -2.70 -1.51
N GLU A 155 32.77 -1.87 -1.65
CA GLU A 155 31.44 -2.31 -2.14
C GLU A 155 31.57 -3.11 -3.45
N SER A 156 32.37 -2.67 -4.41
CA SER A 156 32.53 -3.32 -5.71
C SER A 156 33.05 -4.77 -5.62
N ASP A 157 33.99 -5.05 -4.73
CA ASP A 157 34.57 -6.39 -4.58
C ASP A 157 33.56 -7.36 -3.95
N VAL A 158 32.79 -6.85 -2.98
CA VAL A 158 31.71 -7.58 -2.32
C VAL A 158 30.57 -7.85 -3.30
N TYR A 159 30.22 -6.88 -4.15
CA TYR A 159 29.19 -7.05 -5.18
C TYR A 159 29.56 -8.07 -6.23
N SER A 160 30.80 -8.07 -6.73
CA SER A 160 31.23 -9.03 -7.76
C SER A 160 31.17 -10.47 -7.24
N ARG A 161 31.61 -10.71 -6.01
CA ARG A 161 31.64 -12.05 -5.39
C ARG A 161 30.26 -12.60 -5.05
N ASN A 162 29.30 -11.72 -4.72
CA ASN A 162 27.95 -12.10 -4.32
C ASN A 162 26.89 -11.83 -5.40
N SER A 163 27.31 -11.56 -6.63
CA SER A 163 26.41 -11.25 -7.75
C SER A 163 25.33 -12.31 -7.95
N ALA A 164 25.72 -13.59 -7.96
CA ALA A 164 24.80 -14.72 -8.10
C ALA A 164 23.76 -14.77 -6.96
N TYR A 165 24.17 -14.51 -5.72
CA TYR A 165 23.27 -14.44 -4.57
C TYR A 165 22.25 -13.31 -4.71
N PHE A 166 22.70 -12.12 -5.11
CA PHE A 166 21.78 -11.00 -5.35
C PHE A 166 20.79 -11.30 -6.47
N THR A 167 21.26 -11.87 -7.57
CA THR A 167 20.39 -12.29 -8.67
C THR A 167 19.36 -13.33 -8.21
N ASP A 168 19.75 -14.32 -7.40
CA ASP A 168 18.81 -15.31 -6.86
C ASP A 168 17.74 -14.65 -5.98
N MET A 169 18.13 -13.82 -5.01
CA MET A 169 17.16 -13.14 -4.13
C MET A 169 16.18 -12.25 -4.91
N ARG A 170 16.66 -11.56 -5.96
CA ARG A 170 15.81 -10.79 -6.88
C ARG A 170 14.85 -11.67 -7.67
N SER A 171 15.32 -12.85 -8.10
CA SER A 171 14.48 -13.80 -8.82
C SER A 171 13.32 -14.30 -7.95
N GLN A 172 13.53 -14.46 -6.64
CA GLN A 172 12.47 -14.83 -5.69
C GLN A 172 11.45 -13.70 -5.51
N ASP A 173 11.89 -12.43 -5.43
CA ASP A 173 10.97 -11.27 -5.42
C ASP A 173 10.14 -11.19 -6.70
N ILE A 174 10.76 -11.36 -7.87
CA ILE A 174 10.09 -11.39 -9.16
C ILE A 174 9.09 -12.55 -9.23
N LYS A 175 9.47 -13.73 -8.73
CA LYS A 175 8.58 -14.89 -8.65
C LYS A 175 7.35 -14.59 -7.78
N LEU A 176 7.53 -13.92 -6.65
CA LEU A 176 6.40 -13.52 -5.79
C LEU A 176 5.47 -12.52 -6.49
N LEU A 177 6.04 -11.51 -7.15
CA LEU A 177 5.25 -10.54 -7.92
C LEU A 177 4.42 -11.23 -9.01
N LYS A 178 5.00 -12.19 -9.72
CA LYS A 178 4.30 -13.00 -10.74
C LYS A 178 3.21 -13.87 -10.13
N GLU A 179 3.45 -14.50 -8.98
CA GLU A 179 2.44 -15.28 -8.26
C GLU A 179 1.22 -14.44 -7.86
N LEU A 180 1.47 -13.19 -7.44
CA LEU A 180 0.41 -12.22 -7.10
C LEU A 180 -0.23 -11.56 -8.32
N SER A 181 0.13 -11.99 -9.54
CA SER A 181 -0.33 -11.40 -10.81
C SER A 181 -0.08 -9.89 -10.90
N VAL A 182 1.01 -9.42 -10.28
CA VAL A 182 1.43 -8.01 -10.34
C VAL A 182 2.05 -7.73 -11.70
N ASN A 183 1.54 -6.70 -12.38
CA ASN A 183 2.11 -6.19 -13.63
C ASN A 183 2.57 -4.73 -13.48
N TYR A 184 1.95 -3.97 -12.57
CA TYR A 184 2.28 -2.57 -12.32
C TYR A 184 3.01 -2.41 -10.99
N ILE A 185 4.17 -1.76 -11.02
CA ILE A 185 4.93 -1.38 -9.83
C ILE A 185 4.88 0.14 -9.70
N CYS A 186 4.09 0.62 -8.75
CA CYS A 186 3.89 2.02 -8.43
C CYS A 186 4.93 2.48 -7.41
N ASP A 187 5.93 3.22 -7.89
CA ASP A 187 7.05 3.72 -7.10
C ASP A 187 6.80 5.17 -6.67
N LEU A 188 6.65 5.38 -5.36
CA LEU A 188 6.41 6.70 -4.76
C LEU A 188 7.70 7.48 -4.42
N MET A 189 8.87 6.93 -4.72
CA MET A 189 10.16 7.56 -4.40
C MET A 189 10.46 8.77 -5.29
N VAL A 190 10.91 9.85 -4.67
CA VAL A 190 11.49 11.01 -5.37
C VAL A 190 12.94 10.75 -5.75
N GLU A 191 13.54 9.70 -5.17
CA GLU A 191 14.89 9.26 -5.41
C GLU A 191 14.93 7.99 -6.29
N ASN A 192 15.99 7.80 -7.06
CA ASN A 192 16.35 6.53 -7.71
C ASN A 192 16.97 5.57 -6.70
N LYS A 193 17.77 6.11 -5.78
CA LYS A 193 18.43 5.40 -4.69
C LYS A 193 18.42 6.24 -3.43
N LYS A 194 18.10 5.66 -2.27
CA LYS A 194 18.23 6.39 -1.01
C LYS A 194 19.68 6.33 -0.54
N VAL A 195 20.23 7.50 -0.19
CA VAL A 195 21.54 7.62 0.46
C VAL A 195 21.33 8.01 1.93
N LYS A 196 21.99 7.30 2.85
CA LYS A 196 22.10 7.68 4.26
C LYS A 196 23.56 7.59 4.70
N PHE A 197 24.06 8.64 5.36
CA PHE A 197 25.46 8.71 5.82
C PHE A 197 26.50 8.41 4.71
N GLY A 198 26.22 8.86 3.47
CA GLY A 198 27.07 8.61 2.31
C GLY A 198 26.93 7.22 1.67
N LEU A 199 26.18 6.29 2.28
CA LEU A 199 25.96 4.93 1.78
C LEU A 199 24.62 4.81 1.05
N LYS A 200 24.62 4.11 -0.10
CA LYS A 200 23.38 3.78 -0.83
C LYS A 200 22.66 2.65 -0.09
N VAL A 201 21.57 2.98 0.59
CA VAL A 201 20.83 2.03 1.42
C VAL A 201 19.69 1.35 0.68
N SER A 202 19.18 1.94 -0.41
CA SER A 202 18.14 1.32 -1.23
C SER A 202 18.25 1.69 -2.70
N SER A 203 17.58 0.92 -3.56
CA SER A 203 17.47 1.19 -4.99
C SER A 203 16.04 0.94 -5.45
N SER A 204 15.53 1.72 -6.40
CA SER A 204 14.25 1.42 -7.03
C SER A 204 14.43 0.47 -8.21
N GLU A 205 13.38 -0.32 -8.47
CA GLU A 205 13.18 -1.13 -9.67
C GLU A 205 13.44 -0.31 -10.95
N LYS A 206 13.13 1.00 -10.93
CA LYS A 206 13.29 1.92 -12.08
C LYS A 206 14.74 2.16 -12.51
N VAL A 207 15.71 1.81 -11.67
CA VAL A 207 17.15 1.94 -11.96
C VAL A 207 17.89 0.61 -11.80
N ASP A 208 17.17 -0.51 -11.96
CA ASP A 208 17.78 -1.83 -11.97
C ASP A 208 18.66 -2.03 -13.22
N LYS A 209 19.97 -2.02 -13.03
CA LYS A 209 20.96 -2.10 -14.12
C LYS A 209 20.93 -3.43 -14.88
N GLU A 210 20.44 -4.49 -14.24
CA GLU A 210 20.35 -5.83 -14.83
C GLU A 210 19.04 -6.03 -15.59
N ASN A 211 18.15 -5.04 -15.63
CA ASN A 211 16.84 -5.11 -16.28
C ASN A 211 15.99 -6.31 -15.81
N ARG A 212 16.15 -6.79 -14.58
CA ARG A 212 15.45 -7.97 -14.06
C ARG A 212 13.95 -7.73 -13.93
N TYR A 213 13.56 -6.48 -13.69
CA TYR A 213 12.17 -6.06 -13.56
C TYR A 213 11.56 -5.52 -14.87
N CYS A 214 12.20 -5.72 -16.03
CA CYS A 214 11.77 -5.12 -17.29
C CYS A 214 10.41 -5.64 -17.83
N GLU A 215 9.96 -6.81 -17.36
CA GLU A 215 8.62 -7.34 -17.70
C GLU A 215 7.50 -6.59 -16.97
N PHE A 216 7.80 -5.89 -15.87
CA PHE A 216 6.81 -5.10 -15.13
C PHE A 216 6.75 -3.68 -15.68
N LYS A 217 5.54 -3.12 -15.66
CA LYS A 217 5.31 -1.71 -15.96
C LYS A 217 5.55 -0.86 -14.72
N ILE A 218 6.66 -0.13 -14.70
CA ILE A 218 6.98 0.75 -13.58
C ILE A 218 6.25 2.09 -13.76
N VAL A 219 5.36 2.39 -12.81
CA VAL A 219 4.62 3.65 -12.71
C VAL A 219 5.37 4.53 -11.70
N GLN A 220 6.20 5.44 -12.20
CA GLN A 220 6.99 6.34 -11.36
C GLN A 220 6.14 7.54 -10.95
N LEU A 221 5.78 7.59 -9.67
CA LEU A 221 4.90 8.58 -9.06
C LEU A 221 5.64 9.29 -7.91
N PRO A 222 6.69 10.07 -8.20
CA PRO A 222 7.49 10.70 -7.16
C PRO A 222 6.57 11.55 -6.26
N TYR A 223 6.62 11.27 -4.95
CA TYR A 223 5.72 11.87 -3.97
C TYR A 223 6.49 12.29 -2.70
N PRO A 224 6.17 13.45 -2.09
CA PRO A 224 6.90 14.00 -0.95
C PRO A 224 7.07 12.99 0.21
N GLY A 225 8.26 12.97 0.81
CA GLY A 225 8.57 12.18 2.02
C GLY A 225 7.80 12.68 3.26
N CYS A 226 7.88 11.93 4.36
CA CYS A 226 7.18 12.29 5.61
C CYS A 226 7.65 13.65 6.15
N GLU A 227 8.91 14.01 5.90
CA GLU A 227 9.53 15.28 6.27
C GLU A 227 8.75 16.48 5.71
N PHE A 228 8.14 16.34 4.53
CA PHE A 228 7.33 17.42 3.92
C PHE A 228 6.05 17.71 4.70
N PHE A 229 5.48 16.71 5.40
CA PHE A 229 4.23 16.86 6.15
C PHE A 229 4.41 17.68 7.44
N LYS A 230 5.65 18.01 7.81
CA LYS A 230 5.90 19.09 8.77
C LYS A 230 5.41 20.43 8.26
N LYS A 231 5.54 20.74 6.97
CA LYS A 231 5.01 21.99 6.38
C LYS A 231 3.49 22.05 6.45
N PHE A 232 2.82 20.91 6.35
CA PHE A 232 1.36 20.79 6.51
C PHE A 232 0.93 21.09 7.94
N LYS A 233 1.64 20.56 8.95
CA LYS A 233 1.41 20.97 10.34
C LYS A 233 1.67 22.46 10.54
N ASP A 234 2.81 22.95 10.06
CA ASP A 234 3.26 24.33 10.25
C ASP A 234 2.36 25.34 9.49
N SER A 235 1.58 24.89 8.49
CA SER A 235 0.54 25.69 7.82
C SER A 235 -0.83 25.65 8.51
N ASN A 236 -0.89 25.27 9.79
CA ASN A 236 -2.13 25.02 10.54
C ASN A 236 -3.05 24.03 9.83
N TYR A 237 -2.47 22.98 9.25
CA TYR A 237 -3.20 21.92 8.56
C TYR A 237 -3.95 22.38 7.31
N VAL A 238 -3.52 23.49 6.69
CA VAL A 238 -4.00 23.90 5.35
C VAL A 238 -3.10 23.25 4.30
N ALA A 239 -3.64 22.31 3.54
CA ALA A 239 -2.89 21.54 2.53
C ALA A 239 -2.87 22.21 1.15
N GLU A 240 -3.91 22.98 0.84
CA GLU A 240 -4.07 23.73 -0.40
C GLU A 240 -2.91 24.71 -0.58
N GLY A 241 -2.35 24.76 -1.79
CA GLY A 241 -1.22 25.62 -2.10
C GLY A 241 0.15 25.14 -1.58
N LEU A 242 0.22 24.08 -0.75
CA LEU A 242 1.51 23.51 -0.33
C LEU A 242 2.21 22.82 -1.49
N LYS A 243 3.28 23.42 -1.99
CA LYS A 243 4.08 22.87 -3.09
C LYS A 243 5.35 22.21 -2.60
N PHE A 244 5.62 21.02 -3.15
CA PHE A 244 6.91 20.35 -2.94
C PHE A 244 7.99 21.04 -3.77
N ASP A 245 9.16 21.21 -3.19
CA ASP A 245 10.31 21.76 -3.89
C ASP A 245 10.99 20.63 -4.69
N TRP A 246 10.80 20.64 -6.00
CA TRP A 246 11.32 19.62 -6.91
C TRP A 246 12.79 19.84 -7.30
N GLU A 247 13.39 20.97 -6.91
CA GLU A 247 14.78 21.33 -7.23
C GLU A 247 15.76 20.91 -6.12
N GLN A 248 15.26 20.19 -5.10
CA GLN A 248 16.08 19.63 -4.05
C GLN A 248 17.07 18.59 -4.60
N ASN A 249 18.31 18.63 -4.11
CA ASN A 249 19.43 17.82 -4.64
C ASN A 249 19.25 16.29 -4.56
N TYR A 250 18.38 15.81 -3.67
CA TYR A 250 18.09 14.39 -3.52
C TYR A 250 16.96 13.92 -4.45
N VAL A 251 16.30 14.83 -5.17
CA VAL A 251 15.23 14.51 -6.11
C VAL A 251 15.85 14.22 -7.48
N ASP A 252 15.92 12.95 -7.85
CA ASP A 252 16.48 12.49 -9.13
C ASP A 252 15.55 11.53 -9.89
N SER A 253 14.30 11.36 -9.43
CA SER A 253 13.23 10.66 -10.14
C SER A 253 12.21 11.63 -10.72
N SER A 254 11.76 11.35 -11.95
CA SER A 254 10.72 12.12 -12.63
C SER A 254 9.47 11.27 -12.83
N LEU A 255 8.30 11.94 -12.86
CA LEU A 255 7.05 11.25 -13.15
C LEU A 255 7.15 10.59 -14.54
N THR A 256 6.99 9.28 -14.56
CA THR A 256 7.07 8.46 -15.78
C THR A 256 5.97 7.42 -15.72
N LEU A 257 5.08 7.45 -16.71
CA LEU A 257 3.98 6.48 -16.81
C LEU A 257 4.27 5.48 -17.93
N PRO A 258 3.82 4.22 -17.80
CA PRO A 258 3.87 3.27 -18.90
C PRO A 258 3.09 3.77 -20.12
N SER A 259 3.47 3.33 -21.32
CA SER A 259 2.86 3.72 -22.60
C SER A 259 1.47 3.10 -22.86
N ASP A 260 0.68 2.82 -21.82
CA ASP A 260 -0.64 2.23 -21.95
C ASP A 260 -1.78 3.24 -21.98
N SER A 261 -2.96 2.73 -22.32
CA SER A 261 -4.18 3.53 -22.45
C SER A 261 -4.76 3.98 -21.11
N VAL A 262 -4.30 3.45 -19.97
CA VAL A 262 -4.94 3.73 -18.66
C VAL A 262 -4.75 5.20 -18.30
N ALA A 263 -3.50 5.68 -18.33
CA ALA A 263 -3.17 7.05 -17.96
C ALA A 263 -3.80 8.10 -18.91
N SER A 264 -4.01 7.75 -20.19
CA SER A 264 -4.56 8.67 -21.19
C SER A 264 -6.06 8.87 -21.04
N THR A 265 -6.80 7.91 -20.46
CA THR A 265 -8.25 8.05 -20.21
C THR A 265 -8.60 9.18 -19.23
N LEU A 266 -7.66 9.58 -18.38
CA LEU A 266 -7.90 10.53 -17.29
C LEU A 266 -7.86 12.00 -17.71
N GLY A 267 -7.36 12.31 -18.92
CA GLY A 267 -7.23 13.69 -19.40
C GLY A 267 -6.32 14.58 -18.53
N ILE A 268 -5.42 13.99 -17.75
CA ILE A 268 -4.51 14.71 -16.86
C ILE A 268 -3.23 15.09 -17.61
N HIS A 269 -2.82 16.36 -17.52
CA HIS A 269 -1.54 16.84 -18.04
C HIS A 269 -0.38 16.47 -17.11
N TRP A 270 0.06 15.22 -17.16
CA TRP A 270 1.08 14.65 -16.27
C TRP A 270 2.40 15.41 -16.22
N SER A 271 2.81 16.05 -17.31
CA SER A 271 4.02 16.89 -17.35
C SER A 271 3.97 18.09 -16.39
N SER A 272 2.78 18.51 -15.95
CA SER A 272 2.58 19.63 -15.02
C SER A 272 2.73 19.24 -13.56
N TYR A 273 3.09 17.99 -13.23
CA TYR A 273 3.08 17.50 -11.85
C TYR A 273 3.93 18.34 -10.88
N LYS A 274 5.02 18.94 -11.38
CA LYS A 274 5.87 19.82 -10.59
C LYS A 274 5.20 21.13 -10.16
N LEU A 275 4.11 21.52 -10.82
CA LEU A 275 3.36 22.76 -10.55
C LEU A 275 2.20 22.55 -9.57
N TRP A 276 1.78 21.29 -9.40
CA TRP A 276 0.67 20.92 -8.52
C TRP A 276 1.05 21.15 -7.05
N ASP A 277 0.08 21.60 -6.28
CA ASP A 277 0.17 21.51 -4.83
C ASP A 277 -0.03 20.07 -4.36
N LEU A 278 0.16 19.84 -3.07
CA LEU A 278 0.03 18.54 -2.43
C LEU A 278 -1.35 17.92 -2.72
N VAL A 279 -2.43 18.71 -2.60
CA VAL A 279 -3.79 18.22 -2.81
C VAL A 279 -3.98 17.72 -4.24
N LYS A 280 -3.64 18.54 -5.25
CA LYS A 280 -3.82 18.16 -6.66
C LYS A 280 -2.92 16.99 -7.07
N LEU A 281 -1.70 16.92 -6.52
CA LEU A 281 -0.80 15.81 -6.73
C LEU A 281 -1.40 14.49 -6.22
N THR A 282 -1.88 14.48 -4.97
CA THR A 282 -2.50 13.30 -4.36
C THR A 282 -3.78 12.90 -5.08
N GLN A 283 -4.63 13.86 -5.46
CA GLN A 283 -5.84 13.62 -6.26
C GLN A 283 -5.54 12.91 -7.59
N ASN A 284 -4.57 13.43 -8.34
CA ASN A 284 -4.22 12.88 -9.65
C ASN A 284 -3.60 11.48 -9.53
N TYR A 285 -2.71 11.27 -8.55
CA TYR A 285 -2.11 9.95 -8.32
C TYR A 285 -3.15 8.94 -7.85
N LEU A 286 -4.05 9.33 -6.95
CA LEU A 286 -5.14 8.47 -6.50
C LEU A 286 -6.05 8.07 -7.65
N LYS A 287 -6.47 9.01 -8.52
CA LYS A 287 -7.26 8.72 -9.72
C LYS A 287 -6.58 7.70 -10.63
N LEU A 288 -5.28 7.86 -10.86
CA LEU A 288 -4.51 6.91 -11.66
C LEU A 288 -4.52 5.51 -11.06
N LEU A 289 -4.23 5.39 -9.76
CA LEU A 289 -4.18 4.12 -9.06
C LEU A 289 -5.55 3.45 -9.02
N VAL A 290 -6.62 4.20 -8.74
CA VAL A 290 -8.00 3.70 -8.82
C VAL A 290 -8.30 3.16 -10.22
N THR A 291 -7.92 3.89 -11.28
CA THR A 291 -8.16 3.46 -12.66
C THR A 291 -7.41 2.17 -13.00
N TYR A 292 -6.15 2.02 -12.57
CA TYR A 292 -5.43 0.74 -12.71
C TYR A 292 -6.17 -0.42 -12.00
N ILE A 293 -6.74 -0.18 -10.82
CA ILE A 293 -7.49 -1.18 -10.06
C ILE A 293 -8.87 -1.46 -10.65
N THR A 294 -9.57 -0.48 -11.22
CA THR A 294 -10.95 -0.68 -11.68
C THR A 294 -11.04 -1.06 -13.15
N GLU A 295 -10.12 -0.56 -13.98
CA GLU A 295 -10.12 -0.74 -15.44
C GLU A 295 -8.96 -1.60 -15.96
N GLY A 296 -7.86 -1.70 -15.20
CA GLY A 296 -6.74 -2.56 -15.55
C GLY A 296 -7.08 -4.06 -15.46
N THR A 297 -6.15 -4.91 -15.88
CA THR A 297 -6.34 -6.38 -15.92
C THR A 297 -5.44 -7.14 -14.94
N SER A 298 -4.57 -6.45 -14.21
CA SER A 298 -3.54 -7.06 -13.36
C SER A 298 -3.52 -6.44 -11.98
N SER A 299 -2.94 -7.14 -11.02
CA SER A 299 -2.65 -6.61 -9.68
C SER A 299 -1.58 -5.51 -9.77
N ILE A 300 -1.55 -4.67 -8.75
CA ILE A 300 -0.57 -3.59 -8.62
C ILE A 300 0.22 -3.74 -7.33
N LEU A 301 1.47 -3.31 -7.35
CA LEU A 301 2.29 -3.11 -6.14
C LEU A 301 2.47 -1.62 -5.91
N ILE A 302 2.24 -1.15 -4.68
CA ILE A 302 2.56 0.22 -4.26
C ILE A 302 3.68 0.18 -3.22
N HIS A 303 4.74 0.95 -3.45
CA HIS A 303 5.84 1.05 -2.50
C HIS A 303 6.46 2.44 -2.43
N CYS A 304 7.20 2.66 -1.35
CA CYS A 304 8.15 3.76 -1.18
C CYS A 304 9.43 3.19 -0.54
N ILE A 305 10.35 4.02 -0.06
CA ILE A 305 11.63 3.55 0.50
C ILE A 305 11.44 2.46 1.56
N SER A 306 10.82 2.78 2.70
CA SER A 306 10.65 1.83 3.81
C SER A 306 9.26 1.20 3.88
N GLY A 307 8.32 1.61 3.01
CA GLY A 307 6.99 1.00 2.93
C GLY A 307 6.01 1.38 4.06
N TRP A 308 6.34 2.37 4.89
CA TRP A 308 5.60 2.67 6.14
C TRP A 308 5.11 4.13 6.29
N ASP A 309 5.32 5.01 5.31
CA ASP A 309 4.83 6.40 5.34
C ASP A 309 3.93 6.69 4.11
N ARG A 310 4.55 6.88 2.93
CA ARG A 310 3.82 7.13 1.68
C ARG A 310 2.98 5.92 1.22
N THR A 311 3.47 4.71 1.46
CA THR A 311 2.74 3.48 1.10
C THR A 311 1.42 3.37 1.86
N PRO A 312 1.36 3.42 3.21
CA PRO A 312 0.09 3.36 3.92
C PRO A 312 -0.83 4.53 3.59
N LEU A 313 -0.32 5.73 3.28
CA LEU A 313 -1.15 6.84 2.76
C LEU A 313 -1.94 6.41 1.53
N PHE A 314 -1.28 5.92 0.47
CA PHE A 314 -1.99 5.53 -0.74
C PHE A 314 -2.81 4.24 -0.59
N ILE A 315 -2.36 3.27 0.21
CA ILE A 315 -3.17 2.07 0.50
C ILE A 315 -4.48 2.46 1.20
N SER A 316 -4.41 3.34 2.19
CA SER A 316 -5.58 3.80 2.95
C SER A 316 -6.55 4.59 2.07
N LEU A 317 -6.03 5.55 1.28
CA LEU A 317 -6.84 6.32 0.36
C LEU A 317 -7.53 5.43 -0.68
N LEU A 318 -6.84 4.42 -1.21
CA LEU A 318 -7.45 3.46 -2.12
C LEU A 318 -8.52 2.62 -1.44
N ARG A 319 -8.26 2.13 -0.22
CA ARG A 319 -9.23 1.34 0.55
C ARG A 319 -10.51 2.14 0.77
N MET A 320 -10.39 3.36 1.29
CA MET A 320 -11.53 4.23 1.57
C MET A 320 -12.25 4.68 0.30
N THR A 321 -11.53 4.98 -0.79
CA THR A 321 -12.15 5.38 -2.07
C THR A 321 -12.94 4.22 -2.70
N LEU A 322 -12.34 3.03 -2.76
CA LEU A 322 -13.02 1.85 -3.31
C LEU A 322 -14.21 1.41 -2.43
N TRP A 323 -14.10 1.58 -1.11
CA TRP A 323 -15.20 1.33 -0.16
C TRP A 323 -16.35 2.32 -0.36
N ALA A 324 -16.06 3.62 -0.45
CA ALA A 324 -17.08 4.64 -0.73
C ALA A 324 -17.80 4.38 -2.07
N ASP A 325 -17.09 3.82 -3.05
CA ASP A 325 -17.65 3.36 -4.32
C ASP A 325 -18.37 2.00 -4.24
N GLY A 326 -18.51 1.40 -3.06
CA GLY A 326 -19.16 0.09 -2.87
C GLY A 326 -18.47 -1.05 -3.63
N ARG A 327 -17.15 -0.97 -3.83
CA ARG A 327 -16.37 -1.99 -4.56
C ARG A 327 -15.69 -3.00 -3.65
N ILE A 328 -15.41 -2.62 -2.41
CA ILE A 328 -14.74 -3.45 -1.41
C ILE A 328 -15.37 -3.17 -0.04
N HIS A 329 -15.24 -4.11 0.89
CA HIS A 329 -15.67 -3.93 2.30
C HIS A 329 -17.11 -3.38 2.42
N THR A 330 -18.00 -3.81 1.53
CA THR A 330 -19.36 -3.24 1.37
C THR A 330 -20.23 -3.34 2.61
N SER A 331 -19.92 -4.26 3.51
CA SER A 331 -20.64 -4.45 4.77
C SER A 331 -20.14 -3.57 5.92
N LEU A 332 -18.99 -2.92 5.77
CA LEU A 332 -18.39 -2.12 6.84
C LEU A 332 -19.01 -0.74 6.93
N SER A 333 -19.35 -0.34 8.16
CA SER A 333 -19.69 1.04 8.50
C SER A 333 -18.48 1.98 8.41
N ALA A 334 -18.72 3.28 8.49
CA ALA A 334 -17.64 4.28 8.48
C ALA A 334 -16.67 4.12 9.68
N VAL A 335 -17.18 3.78 10.86
CA VAL A 335 -16.38 3.55 12.07
C VAL A 335 -15.48 2.33 11.90
N GLU A 336 -16.04 1.24 11.35
CA GLU A 336 -15.28 0.02 11.07
C GLU A 336 -14.21 0.23 10.00
N MET A 337 -14.53 0.98 8.93
CA MET A 337 -13.57 1.32 7.90
C MET A 337 -12.43 2.19 8.44
N ALA A 338 -12.76 3.17 9.29
CA ALA A 338 -11.75 4.01 9.95
C ALA A 338 -10.84 3.18 10.86
N TYR A 339 -11.41 2.28 11.66
CA TYR A 339 -10.64 1.36 12.51
C TYR A 339 -9.74 0.44 11.67
N LEU A 340 -10.28 -0.21 10.63
CA LEU A 340 -9.51 -1.10 9.76
C LEU A 340 -8.34 -0.36 9.10
N THR A 341 -8.59 0.85 8.62
CA THR A 341 -7.56 1.70 8.01
C THR A 341 -6.45 2.01 9.01
N LEU A 342 -6.80 2.50 10.21
CA LEU A 342 -5.82 2.85 11.24
C LEU A 342 -5.05 1.63 11.76
N ALA A 343 -5.76 0.55 12.07
CA ALA A 343 -5.21 -0.66 12.65
C ALA A 343 -4.33 -1.41 11.65
N TYR A 344 -4.89 -1.75 10.50
CA TYR A 344 -4.23 -2.62 9.54
C TYR A 344 -3.28 -1.85 8.65
N ASP A 345 -3.71 -0.74 8.03
CA ASP A 345 -2.85 -0.08 7.05
C ASP A 345 -1.69 0.69 7.72
N TRP A 346 -1.89 1.25 8.91
CA TRP A 346 -0.88 2.04 9.61
C TRP A 346 -0.20 1.32 10.76
N TYR A 347 -0.94 0.91 11.78
CA TYR A 347 -0.36 0.40 13.03
C TYR A 347 0.36 -0.95 12.83
N LEU A 348 -0.37 -2.00 12.43
CA LEU A 348 0.17 -3.36 12.33
C LEU A 348 1.22 -3.52 11.22
N PHE A 349 1.21 -2.63 10.23
CA PHE A 349 2.25 -2.55 9.19
C PHE A 349 3.40 -1.59 9.55
N GLY A 350 3.51 -1.20 10.82
CA GLY A 350 4.71 -0.60 11.39
C GLY A 350 4.98 0.83 10.95
N HIS A 351 3.96 1.67 10.78
CA HIS A 351 4.21 3.12 10.76
C HIS A 351 4.70 3.57 12.14
N ASP A 352 5.66 4.51 12.17
CA ASP A 352 6.31 4.95 13.41
C ASP A 352 5.71 6.27 13.91
N LEU A 353 4.43 6.21 14.32
CA LEU A 353 3.66 7.39 14.71
C LEU A 353 4.35 8.23 15.81
N PRO A 354 4.88 7.66 16.91
CA PRO A 354 5.50 8.48 17.96
C PRO A 354 6.71 9.27 17.46
N SER A 355 7.56 8.66 16.62
CA SER A 355 8.70 9.37 16.04
C SER A 355 8.25 10.50 15.11
N ARG A 356 7.20 10.29 14.31
CA ARG A 356 6.65 11.33 13.42
C ARG A 356 6.04 12.49 14.21
N LEU A 357 5.25 12.20 15.25
CA LEU A 357 4.66 13.21 16.13
C LEU A 357 5.73 14.06 16.82
N LYS A 358 6.83 13.43 17.28
CA LYS A 358 7.95 14.11 17.94
C LYS A 358 8.58 15.22 17.09
N VAL A 359 8.61 15.05 15.76
CA VAL A 359 9.17 16.03 14.82
C VAL A 359 8.09 16.81 14.05
N GLY A 360 6.82 16.49 14.23
CA GLY A 360 5.68 17.14 13.58
C GLY A 360 5.42 16.70 12.14
N GLU A 361 5.90 15.52 11.73
CA GLU A 361 5.73 14.96 10.38
C GLU A 361 4.38 14.23 10.23
N GLU A 362 3.27 14.97 10.21
CA GLU A 362 1.93 14.42 10.43
C GLU A 362 1.25 13.86 9.15
N ILE A 363 1.92 12.93 8.47
CA ILE A 363 1.42 12.27 7.24
C ILE A 363 0.18 11.39 7.48
N LEU A 364 0.08 10.74 8.65
CA LEU A 364 -1.12 9.98 9.05
C LEU A 364 -2.33 10.91 9.14
N PHE A 365 -2.15 12.09 9.75
CA PHE A 365 -3.22 13.07 9.89
C PHE A 365 -3.66 13.60 8.52
N PHE A 366 -2.70 13.94 7.65
CA PHE A 366 -3.01 14.31 6.27
C PHE A 366 -3.83 13.25 5.53
N CYS A 367 -3.60 11.95 5.76
CA CYS A 367 -4.34 10.88 5.12
C CYS A 367 -5.86 10.99 5.34
N PHE A 368 -6.28 11.31 6.57
CA PHE A 368 -7.70 11.46 6.90
C PHE A 368 -8.21 12.86 6.52
N GLU A 369 -7.42 13.91 6.74
CA GLU A 369 -7.77 15.27 6.32
C GLU A 369 -8.02 15.34 4.80
N PHE A 370 -7.27 14.56 4.02
CA PHE A 370 -7.35 14.57 2.57
C PHE A 370 -8.72 14.12 2.03
N LEU A 371 -9.51 13.37 2.81
CA LEU A 371 -10.82 12.86 2.39
C LEU A 371 -11.78 13.99 1.98
N LYS A 372 -11.68 15.17 2.59
CA LYS A 372 -12.51 16.33 2.24
C LYS A 372 -12.30 16.82 0.80
N PHE A 373 -11.16 16.48 0.19
CA PHE A 373 -10.80 16.89 -1.19
C PHE A 373 -11.26 15.90 -2.25
N ILE A 374 -11.88 14.79 -1.88
CA ILE A 374 -12.32 13.73 -2.79
C ILE A 374 -13.78 13.31 -2.58
N SER A 375 -14.60 14.17 -1.97
CA SER A 375 -16.02 13.90 -1.68
C SER A 375 -16.95 14.02 -2.89
N SER A 376 -16.50 14.67 -3.98
CA SER A 376 -17.34 14.86 -5.17
C SER A 376 -17.35 13.64 -6.10
N GLU A 377 -18.42 13.52 -6.91
CA GLU A 377 -18.58 12.51 -7.95
C GLU A 377 -17.44 12.44 -8.98
N GLU A 378 -16.62 13.49 -9.10
CA GLU A 378 -15.41 13.49 -9.95
C GLU A 378 -14.38 12.43 -9.53
N PHE A 379 -14.40 12.02 -8.27
CA PHE A 379 -13.48 11.03 -7.70
C PHE A 379 -14.10 9.64 -7.58
N SER A 380 -15.39 9.49 -7.91
CA SER A 380 -16.01 8.17 -7.97
C SER A 380 -15.56 7.41 -9.21
N SER A 381 -15.18 6.16 -9.00
CA SER A 381 -14.90 5.20 -10.07
C SER A 381 -16.16 4.51 -10.60
N LYS A 382 -17.35 4.82 -10.07
CA LYS A 382 -18.61 4.33 -10.63
C LYS A 382 -18.82 4.98 -11.99
N LYS A 383 -18.99 4.17 -13.04
CA LYS A 383 -19.41 4.71 -14.34
C LYS A 383 -20.79 5.33 -14.15
N LYS A 384 -20.93 6.63 -14.44
CA LYS A 384 -22.25 7.26 -14.55
C LYS A 384 -23.05 6.42 -15.54
N CYS A 385 -24.06 5.69 -15.07
CA CYS A 385 -25.09 5.24 -15.99
C CYS A 385 -25.59 6.51 -16.67
N ARG A 386 -25.61 6.54 -18.00
CA ARG A 386 -26.37 7.55 -18.73
C ARG A 386 -27.80 7.39 -18.25
N GLU A 387 -28.21 8.21 -17.30
CA GLU A 387 -29.60 8.31 -16.89
C GLU A 387 -30.37 8.63 -18.17
N ARG A 388 -31.16 7.65 -18.63
CA ARG A 388 -32.32 7.99 -19.45
C ARG A 388 -33.12 8.90 -18.54
N LYS A 389 -33.26 10.17 -18.93
CA LYS A 389 -34.12 11.15 -18.26
C LYS A 389 -35.47 10.49 -17.99
N ILE A 390 -35.69 10.06 -16.76
CA ILE A 390 -37.02 9.81 -16.24
C ILE A 390 -37.22 10.95 -15.26
N SER A 391 -38.04 11.90 -15.69
CA SER A 391 -38.57 12.93 -14.82
C SER A 391 -39.33 12.28 -13.67
N SER A 392 -38.93 12.53 -12.42
CA SER A 392 -39.87 12.72 -11.32
C SER A 392 -39.15 13.17 -10.06
N ASN A 393 -39.75 14.19 -9.45
CA ASN A 393 -39.39 14.78 -8.17
C ASN A 393 -39.35 13.72 -7.07
N CYS A 394 -38.29 13.73 -6.25
CA CYS A 394 -38.37 13.45 -4.81
C CYS A 394 -37.12 14.01 -4.13
N THR A 395 -37.35 15.00 -3.28
CA THR A 395 -36.39 15.59 -2.36
C THR A 395 -36.26 14.71 -1.12
N GLU A 396 -35.06 14.23 -0.81
CA GLU A 396 -34.58 14.05 0.58
C GLU A 396 -33.08 13.74 0.56
N THR A 397 -32.29 14.68 1.09
CA THR A 397 -30.83 14.60 1.22
C THR A 397 -30.46 14.08 2.60
N ALA A 398 -29.75 12.95 2.65
CA ALA A 398 -29.03 12.49 3.82
C ALA A 398 -27.52 12.65 3.57
N LEU A 399 -26.96 13.80 3.94
CA LEU A 399 -25.51 14.01 4.03
C LEU A 399 -25.18 15.16 4.99
N ASP A 400 -25.55 15.01 6.27
CA ASP A 400 -25.19 15.94 7.35
C ASP A 400 -24.73 15.16 8.59
N ILE A 401 -23.73 14.28 8.43
CA ILE A 401 -22.90 13.80 9.55
C ILE A 401 -21.50 13.58 8.98
N LEU A 402 -20.64 14.63 9.00
CA LEU A 402 -19.17 14.58 8.94
C LEU A 402 -18.58 16.02 8.89
N ILE A 403 -18.81 16.79 9.95
CA ILE A 403 -17.95 17.91 10.37
C ILE A 403 -17.48 17.61 11.79
#